data_AF-A0A7C0TVJ8-F1
#
_entry.id   AF-A0A7C0TVJ8-F1
#
_cell.length_a   1.000
_cell.length_b   1.000
_cell.length_c   1.000
_cell.angle_alpha   90.00
_cell.angle_beta   90.00
_cell.angle_gamma   90.00
#
_symmetry.space_group_name_H-M   'P 1'
#
loop_
_entity.id
_entity.type
_entity.pdbx_description
1 polymer ?
#
loop_
_entity_poly.entity_id
_entity_poly.type
_entity_poly.pdbx_seq_one_letter_code
_entity_poly.pdbx_strand_id
1 'polypeptide(L)'
;MVFLCQRCDTAIGEPQMSSYGHSFSRRLNRWLEKFGLIADPFAFYEADRERSDLPYFFVDRPYLHDMIGVPDHPQSAFLLAGRGEGKTATREMVAYECSYASLRRRALPVRYYDFTSLLEQTGGDLSQVTIGHHVRLLARQILKAMIAEIPATYFDLLDDLERGILMGYIAEFGDPISRLKWERILATAPLALEWEKLSPSETLQTLSNLVVKLGRSPDATYQALYVLVDRVDETAAGPDAAVALLRPLVADRLLLETEHVAFKFFIPEEVGHSLEQVVDLRPDRVCIRRISWDAEALRAMVEQRIFYYSEGRTARLEEMCTSGVKSMAMERMIRACKGSPRHLLRLCQALIHHHVRHANETNALITHADLVDTLREFEYRTEVEHTPTKRSETVPTVDKGPITESTMSPSKPPERGLYIDAGGHVWVDGHPLTPPLPDLEFRLLNILYQRAPEIVPHSALIEAIWPTATWMSSDHPGAYKSDEQNLRKLIGRLRERLDPDSPGRKSRFVKNVRGRGYWLCKD
;
A
#
# COMPACT_ATOMS: atom_id res chain seq x y z
N MET A 1 -1.47 0.49 -47.78
CA MET A 1 -0.31 -0.10 -48.45
C MET A 1 0.46 -0.89 -47.40
N VAL A 2 0.31 -2.21 -47.45
CA VAL A 2 0.85 -3.17 -46.49
C VAL A 2 2.34 -3.33 -46.76
N PHE A 3 3.21 -3.01 -45.80
CA PHE A 3 4.63 -3.33 -45.89
C PHE A 3 4.90 -4.66 -45.17
N LEU A 4 5.00 -5.71 -45.98
CA LEU A 4 5.64 -6.98 -45.66
C LEU A 4 7.14 -6.72 -45.49
N CYS A 5 7.71 -7.09 -44.33
CA CYS A 5 9.16 -7.20 -44.16
C CYS A 5 9.55 -8.67 -44.10
N GLN A 6 10.44 -9.05 -45.02
CA GLN A 6 10.90 -10.41 -45.31
C GLN A 6 11.77 -11.00 -44.19
N ARG A 7 11.65 -12.32 -44.03
CA ARG A 7 12.47 -13.17 -43.17
C ARG A 7 13.92 -13.18 -43.65
N CYS A 8 14.86 -12.97 -42.73
CA CYS A 8 16.24 -13.42 -42.87
C CYS A 8 16.44 -14.66 -41.99
N ASP A 9 16.63 -15.80 -42.63
CA ASP A 9 17.08 -17.04 -42.02
C ASP A 9 18.60 -16.94 -41.77
N THR A 10 19.00 -16.92 -40.50
CA THR A 10 20.38 -17.27 -40.10
C THR A 10 20.30 -18.28 -38.97
N ALA A 11 20.71 -19.50 -39.31
CA ALA A 11 20.87 -20.63 -38.41
C ALA A 11 21.86 -20.28 -37.28
N ILE A 12 21.34 -20.14 -36.07
CA ILE A 12 22.11 -20.14 -34.83
C ILE A 12 21.63 -21.36 -34.06
N GLY A 13 22.57 -22.26 -33.76
CA GLY A 13 22.32 -23.57 -33.18
C GLY A 13 21.36 -23.52 -31.99
N GLU A 14 20.38 -24.43 -32.02
CA GLU A 14 19.47 -24.68 -30.92
C GLU A 14 20.27 -24.90 -29.62
N PRO A 15 20.09 -24.07 -28.58
CA PRO A 15 20.52 -24.48 -27.27
C PRO A 15 19.60 -25.62 -26.85
N GLN A 16 20.16 -26.82 -26.73
CA GLN A 16 19.48 -27.98 -26.15
C GLN A 16 18.89 -27.57 -24.79
N MET A 17 17.57 -27.36 -24.77
CA MET A 17 16.79 -27.09 -23.56
C MET A 17 16.76 -28.35 -22.70
N SER A 18 17.77 -28.52 -21.86
CA SER A 18 17.75 -29.47 -20.77
C SER A 18 16.75 -29.02 -19.70
N SER A 19 15.72 -29.85 -19.46
CA SER A 19 15.02 -30.02 -18.18
C SER A 19 14.48 -28.75 -17.49
N TYR A 20 13.21 -28.38 -17.67
CA TYR A 20 12.37 -27.79 -16.59
C TYR A 20 10.86 -27.84 -16.97
N GLY A 21 10.20 -28.94 -16.66
CA GLY A 21 8.75 -29.12 -16.78
C GLY A 21 7.89 -28.41 -15.71
N HIS A 22 8.45 -27.53 -14.87
CA HIS A 22 7.82 -27.20 -13.57
C HIS A 22 7.86 -25.72 -13.10
N SER A 23 7.96 -24.71 -13.98
CA SER A 23 7.87 -23.32 -13.47
C SER A 23 6.46 -23.02 -12.93
N PHE A 24 6.37 -22.39 -11.76
CA PHE A 24 5.11 -21.95 -11.15
C PHE A 24 4.31 -21.08 -12.11
N SER A 25 4.96 -20.15 -12.82
CA SER A 25 4.32 -19.26 -13.79
C SER A 25 3.62 -20.01 -14.92
N ARG A 26 4.21 -21.09 -15.45
CA ARG A 26 3.54 -21.93 -16.48
C ARG A 26 2.36 -22.72 -15.92
N ARG A 27 2.37 -23.06 -14.63
CA ARG A 27 1.22 -23.71 -13.97
C ARG A 27 0.10 -22.70 -13.74
N LEU A 28 0.43 -21.50 -13.28
CA LEU A 28 -0.51 -20.41 -13.07
C LEU A 28 -1.22 -20.05 -14.39
N ASN A 29 -0.47 -19.77 -15.46
CA ASN A 29 -1.07 -19.41 -16.75
C ASN A 29 -2.02 -20.48 -17.28
N ARG A 30 -1.60 -21.76 -17.26
CA ARG A 30 -2.48 -22.88 -17.67
C ARG A 30 -3.75 -23.00 -16.82
N TRP A 31 -3.63 -22.77 -15.52
CA TRP A 31 -4.78 -22.79 -14.62
C TRP A 31 -5.73 -21.63 -14.89
N LEU A 32 -5.21 -20.41 -15.10
CA LEU A 32 -5.99 -19.23 -15.46
C LEU A 32 -6.73 -19.40 -16.79
N GLU A 33 -6.03 -19.86 -17.84
CA GLU A 33 -6.60 -20.15 -19.16
C GLU A 33 -7.78 -21.14 -19.09
N LYS A 34 -7.68 -22.15 -18.21
CA LYS A 34 -8.75 -23.14 -17.99
C LYS A 34 -10.06 -22.51 -17.49
N PHE A 35 -9.97 -21.39 -16.75
CA PHE A 35 -11.12 -20.62 -16.29
C PHE A 35 -11.40 -19.39 -17.18
N GLY A 36 -10.80 -19.32 -18.37
CA GLY A 36 -11.02 -18.24 -19.32
C GLY A 36 -10.42 -16.89 -18.93
N LEU A 37 -9.50 -16.87 -17.96
CA LEU A 37 -8.82 -15.66 -17.51
C LEU A 37 -7.64 -15.32 -18.43
N ILE A 38 -7.59 -14.08 -18.92
CA ILE A 38 -6.53 -13.59 -19.83
C ILE A 38 -5.22 -13.24 -19.10
N ALA A 39 -5.29 -12.99 -17.79
CA ALA A 39 -4.16 -12.77 -16.89
C ALA A 39 -4.58 -13.01 -15.42
N ASP A 40 -3.63 -12.97 -14.48
CA ASP A 40 -3.93 -13.10 -13.04
C ASP A 40 -4.69 -11.85 -12.56
N PRO A 41 -6.00 -11.96 -12.22
CA PRO A 41 -6.79 -10.83 -11.79
C PRO A 41 -6.29 -10.22 -10.48
N PHE A 42 -5.41 -10.87 -9.73
CA PHE A 42 -4.88 -10.36 -8.45
C PHE A 42 -3.36 -10.21 -8.49
N ALA A 43 -2.75 -10.06 -9.67
CA ALA A 43 -1.31 -9.84 -9.81
C ALA A 43 -0.82 -8.62 -9.02
N PHE A 44 -1.63 -7.56 -8.99
CA PHE A 44 -1.36 -6.32 -8.28
C PHE A 44 -2.47 -6.00 -7.27
N TYR A 45 -2.12 -5.34 -6.18
CA TYR A 45 -3.08 -4.81 -5.19
C TYR A 45 -2.76 -3.35 -4.83
N GLU A 46 -1.93 -2.73 -5.67
CA GLU A 46 -1.50 -1.33 -5.60
C GLU A 46 -2.07 -0.61 -6.81
N ALA A 47 -2.97 0.34 -6.57
CA ALA A 47 -3.69 1.04 -7.63
C ALA A 47 -2.77 1.69 -8.68
N ASP A 48 -1.58 2.15 -8.28
CA ASP A 48 -0.63 2.77 -9.20
C ASP A 48 -0.03 1.82 -10.24
N ARG A 49 -0.01 0.52 -9.97
CA ARG A 49 0.51 -0.48 -10.90
C ARG A 49 -0.52 -0.96 -11.91
N GLU A 50 -1.79 -0.60 -11.71
CA GLU A 50 -2.92 -1.01 -12.55
C GLU A 50 -3.76 0.18 -13.05
N ARG A 51 -3.17 1.38 -13.13
CA ARG A 51 -3.86 2.63 -13.52
C ARG A 51 -4.62 2.53 -14.85
N SER A 52 -4.09 1.78 -15.82
CA SER A 52 -4.71 1.58 -17.13
C SER A 52 -6.01 0.79 -17.06
N ASP A 53 -6.08 -0.17 -16.15
CA ASP A 53 -7.16 -1.16 -16.10
C ASP A 53 -8.16 -0.87 -14.98
N LEU A 54 -7.74 -0.16 -13.94
CA LEU A 54 -8.54 0.18 -12.77
C LEU A 54 -9.93 0.73 -13.13
N PRO A 55 -10.11 1.65 -14.11
CA PRO A 55 -11.44 2.18 -14.45
C PRO A 55 -12.47 1.13 -14.88
N TYR A 56 -12.03 -0.04 -15.36
CA TYR A 56 -12.92 -1.09 -15.85
C TYR A 56 -13.45 -2.02 -14.75
N PHE A 57 -12.83 -2.01 -13.56
CA PHE A 57 -13.24 -2.82 -12.41
C PHE A 57 -13.25 -2.04 -11.09
N PHE A 58 -13.29 -0.71 -11.18
CA PHE A 58 -13.46 0.14 -10.01
C PHE A 58 -14.91 0.07 -9.53
N VAL A 59 -15.09 -0.21 -8.24
CA VAL A 59 -16.41 -0.17 -7.61
C VAL A 59 -16.77 1.28 -7.34
N ASP A 60 -17.68 1.82 -8.13
CA ASP A 60 -18.18 3.19 -7.95
C ASP A 60 -18.90 3.36 -6.60
N ARG A 61 -18.66 4.49 -5.94
CA ARG A 61 -19.18 4.80 -4.61
C ARG A 61 -19.54 6.29 -4.53
N PRO A 62 -20.52 6.67 -3.69
CA PRO A 62 -20.97 8.07 -3.60
C PRO A 62 -19.87 9.09 -3.29
N TYR A 63 -18.84 8.69 -2.52
CA TYR A 63 -17.72 9.58 -2.23
C TYR A 63 -16.91 9.96 -3.47
N LEU A 64 -16.88 9.14 -4.53
CA LEU A 64 -16.15 9.46 -5.75
C LEU A 64 -16.81 10.65 -6.46
N HIS A 65 -18.14 10.66 -6.56
CA HIS A 65 -18.88 11.79 -7.12
C HIS A 65 -18.54 13.11 -6.41
N ASP A 66 -18.51 13.09 -5.07
CA ASP A 66 -18.19 14.27 -4.27
C ASP A 66 -16.72 14.69 -4.40
N MET A 67 -15.80 13.73 -4.53
CA MET A 67 -14.39 14.01 -4.78
C MET A 67 -14.15 14.60 -6.17
N ILE A 68 -14.88 14.14 -7.19
CA ILE A 68 -14.86 14.72 -8.53
C ILE A 68 -15.42 16.15 -8.46
N GLY A 69 -16.68 16.33 -8.07
CA GLY A 69 -17.34 17.63 -8.03
C GLY A 69 -17.59 18.23 -9.42
N VAL A 70 -17.79 19.55 -9.48
CA VAL A 70 -18.11 20.27 -10.73
C VAL A 70 -16.94 21.21 -11.08
N PRO A 71 -16.29 21.08 -12.25
CA PRO A 71 -15.14 21.94 -12.59
C PRO A 71 -15.46 23.42 -12.71
N ASP A 72 -16.69 23.80 -13.09
CA ASP A 72 -17.12 25.20 -13.18
C ASP A 72 -17.24 25.89 -11.81
N HIS A 73 -17.44 25.10 -10.76
CA HIS A 73 -17.47 25.53 -9.36
C HIS A 73 -16.58 24.61 -8.53
N PRO A 74 -15.26 24.67 -8.71
CA PRO A 74 -14.35 23.71 -8.13
C PRO A 74 -14.37 23.84 -6.61
N GLN A 75 -14.49 22.70 -5.92
CA GLN A 75 -14.50 22.64 -4.46
C GLN A 75 -13.39 21.73 -3.95
N SER A 76 -12.64 22.23 -2.97
CA SER A 76 -11.65 21.43 -2.23
C SER A 76 -12.32 20.35 -1.38
N ALA A 77 -11.75 19.16 -1.36
CA ALA A 77 -12.34 17.98 -0.73
C ALA A 77 -11.28 17.09 -0.08
N PHE A 78 -11.67 16.40 0.99
CA PHE A 78 -10.86 15.45 1.75
C PHE A 78 -11.52 14.08 1.72
N LEU A 79 -10.75 13.08 1.28
CA LEU A 79 -11.06 11.67 1.41
C LEU A 79 -10.15 11.06 2.47
N LEU A 80 -10.73 10.77 3.63
CA LEU A 80 -10.07 10.12 4.74
C LEU A 80 -10.30 8.61 4.63
N ALA A 81 -9.24 7.82 4.77
CA ALA A 81 -9.38 6.36 4.84
C ALA A 81 -8.19 5.70 5.51
N GLY A 82 -8.39 4.51 6.08
CA GLY A 82 -7.34 3.65 6.59
C GLY A 82 -6.37 3.16 5.51
N ARG A 83 -5.32 2.45 5.96
CA ARG A 83 -4.35 1.83 5.05
C ARG A 83 -5.00 0.72 4.22
N GLY A 84 -4.83 0.79 2.90
CA GLY A 84 -5.36 -0.21 1.98
C GLY A 84 -6.86 -0.10 1.65
N GLU A 85 -7.53 0.97 2.08
CA GLU A 85 -8.97 1.19 1.85
C GLU A 85 -9.33 1.83 0.50
N GLY A 86 -8.34 2.17 -0.34
CA GLY A 86 -8.60 2.66 -1.70
C GLY A 86 -8.47 4.17 -1.89
N LYS A 87 -7.76 4.89 -1.02
CA LYS A 87 -7.40 6.32 -1.22
C LYS A 87 -6.77 6.56 -2.59
N THR A 88 -5.66 5.87 -2.84
CA THR A 88 -4.90 5.94 -4.08
C THR A 88 -5.72 5.48 -5.29
N ALA A 89 -6.56 4.46 -5.14
CA ALA A 89 -7.46 4.01 -6.20
C ALA A 89 -8.47 5.12 -6.58
N THR A 90 -9.08 5.76 -5.58
CA THR A 90 -10.01 6.87 -5.79
C THR A 90 -9.31 8.06 -6.43
N ARG A 91 -8.08 8.38 -6.02
CA ARG A 91 -7.26 9.42 -6.66
C ARG A 91 -7.03 9.14 -8.14
N GLU A 92 -6.67 7.90 -8.50
CA GLU A 92 -6.47 7.53 -9.90
C GLU A 92 -7.77 7.62 -10.69
N MET A 93 -8.93 7.31 -10.09
CA MET A 93 -10.23 7.54 -10.73
C MET A 93 -10.51 9.03 -10.97
N VAL A 94 -10.24 9.91 -10.01
CA VAL A 94 -10.37 11.38 -10.22
C VAL A 94 -9.43 11.85 -11.34
N ALA A 95 -8.19 11.37 -11.36
CA ALA A 95 -7.23 11.68 -12.43
C ALA A 95 -7.71 11.15 -13.80
N TYR A 96 -8.29 9.96 -13.84
CA TYR A 96 -8.85 9.34 -15.03
C TYR A 96 -10.03 10.16 -15.58
N GLU A 97 -10.94 10.61 -14.71
CA GLU A 97 -12.05 11.49 -15.11
C GLU A 97 -11.56 12.78 -15.78
N CYS A 98 -10.52 13.39 -15.22
CA CYS A 98 -9.91 14.61 -15.76
C CYS A 98 -9.17 14.39 -17.09
N SER A 99 -8.57 13.22 -17.28
CA SER A 99 -7.68 12.95 -18.43
C SER A 99 -8.41 12.29 -19.61
N TYR A 100 -9.37 11.41 -19.31
CA TYR A 100 -9.92 10.46 -20.28
C TYR A 100 -11.45 10.43 -20.37
N ALA A 101 -12.17 10.73 -19.28
CA ALA A 101 -13.63 10.58 -19.22
C ALA A 101 -14.37 11.93 -19.12
N SER A 102 -15.30 12.08 -18.17
CA SER A 102 -16.32 13.14 -18.19
C SER A 102 -15.76 14.56 -18.02
N LEU A 103 -14.61 14.68 -17.36
CA LEU A 103 -13.93 15.95 -17.11
C LEU A 103 -12.77 16.22 -18.09
N ARG A 104 -12.63 15.37 -19.12
CA ARG A 104 -11.59 15.51 -20.13
C ARG A 104 -11.60 16.90 -20.77
N ARG A 105 -10.47 17.61 -20.68
CA ARG A 105 -10.28 19.00 -21.16
C ARG A 105 -11.12 20.05 -20.42
N ARG A 106 -11.74 19.69 -19.29
CA ARG A 106 -12.48 20.61 -18.41
C ARG A 106 -11.77 20.80 -17.08
N ALA A 107 -11.12 19.76 -16.55
CA ALA A 107 -10.26 19.88 -15.38
C ALA A 107 -8.87 19.32 -15.70
N LEU A 108 -7.81 20.03 -15.31
CA LEU A 108 -6.43 19.57 -15.43
C LEU A 108 -6.01 18.90 -14.11
N PRO A 109 -5.67 17.60 -14.10
CA PRO A 109 -5.23 16.93 -12.88
C PRO A 109 -3.75 17.21 -12.62
N VAL A 110 -3.45 17.79 -11.46
CA VAL A 110 -2.09 18.09 -11.00
C VAL A 110 -1.74 17.14 -9.87
N ARG A 111 -0.76 16.27 -10.10
CA ARG A 111 -0.33 15.27 -9.13
C ARG A 111 0.62 15.90 -8.10
N TYR A 112 0.21 15.93 -6.83
CA TYR A 112 0.94 16.58 -5.74
C TYR A 112 1.15 15.61 -4.56
N TYR A 113 2.10 14.69 -4.71
CA TYR A 113 2.33 13.62 -3.73
C TYR A 113 3.82 13.27 -3.54
N ASP A 114 4.74 14.05 -4.12
CA ASP A 114 6.18 13.91 -3.91
C ASP A 114 6.69 15.14 -3.16
N PHE A 115 6.94 14.96 -1.86
CA PHE A 115 7.39 16.01 -0.95
C PHE A 115 8.92 16.04 -0.76
N THR A 116 9.66 15.23 -1.53
CA THR A 116 11.12 15.06 -1.36
C THR A 116 11.84 16.40 -1.44
N SER A 117 11.59 17.18 -2.49
CA SER A 117 12.24 18.50 -2.68
C SER A 117 11.86 19.51 -1.61
N LEU A 118 10.67 19.37 -1.00
CA LEU A 118 10.22 20.26 0.07
C LEU A 118 10.96 19.92 1.38
N LEU A 119 11.14 18.63 1.68
CA LEU A 119 11.95 18.18 2.82
C LEU A 119 13.43 18.54 2.66
N GLU A 120 13.98 18.41 1.45
CA GLU A 120 15.37 18.82 1.16
C GLU A 120 15.59 20.32 1.39
N GLN A 121 14.64 21.16 0.98
CA GLN A 121 14.72 22.62 1.17
C GLN A 121 14.72 23.03 2.64
N THR A 122 14.05 22.27 3.52
CA THR A 122 14.02 22.54 4.95
C THR A 122 15.08 21.76 5.74
N GLY A 123 15.96 21.02 5.07
CA GLY A 123 16.92 20.13 5.74
C GLY A 123 16.25 19.06 6.60
N GLY A 124 15.00 18.71 6.29
CA GLY A 124 14.17 17.79 7.09
C GLY A 124 13.47 18.42 8.29
N ASP A 125 13.71 19.72 8.60
CA ASP A 125 13.00 20.40 9.68
C ASP A 125 11.58 20.78 9.22
N LEU A 126 10.59 20.06 9.75
CA LEU A 126 9.19 20.26 9.42
C LEU A 126 8.63 21.60 9.94
N SER A 127 9.26 22.20 10.96
CA SER A 127 8.82 23.50 11.50
C SER A 127 9.09 24.66 10.55
N GLN A 128 10.03 24.48 9.61
CA GLN A 128 10.40 25.45 8.58
C GLN A 128 9.55 25.30 7.31
N VAL A 129 8.66 24.32 7.23
CA VAL A 129 7.77 24.16 6.08
C VAL A 129 6.77 25.31 6.06
N THR A 130 6.75 26.07 4.96
CA THR A 130 5.87 27.22 4.77
C THR A 130 4.96 26.99 3.57
N ILE A 131 3.91 27.79 3.48
CA ILE A 131 3.03 27.82 2.31
C ILE A 131 3.79 28.20 1.02
N GLY A 132 4.82 29.03 1.13
CA GLY A 132 5.69 29.38 0.00
C GLY A 132 6.43 28.17 -0.57
N HIS A 133 6.93 27.26 0.29
CA HIS A 133 7.54 26.00 -0.17
C HIS A 133 6.52 25.13 -0.92
N HIS A 134 5.29 25.03 -0.42
CA HIS A 134 4.22 24.28 -1.11
C HIS A 134 3.89 24.88 -2.47
N VAL A 135 3.67 26.20 -2.55
CA VAL A 135 3.29 26.85 -3.80
C VAL A 135 4.41 26.80 -4.84
N ARG A 136 5.68 26.92 -4.43
CA ARG A 136 6.82 26.73 -5.33
C ARG A 136 6.81 25.34 -5.97
N LEU A 137 6.55 24.31 -5.16
CA LEU A 137 6.45 22.93 -5.65
C LEU A 137 5.19 22.72 -6.49
N LEU A 138 4.04 23.28 -6.10
CA LEU A 138 2.80 23.23 -6.87
C LEU A 138 2.96 23.88 -8.23
N ALA A 139 3.57 25.06 -8.32
CA ALA A 139 3.85 25.73 -9.59
C ALA A 139 4.63 24.82 -10.53
N ARG A 140 5.70 24.17 -10.02
CA ARG A 140 6.47 23.17 -10.78
C ARG A 140 5.60 22.00 -11.28
N GLN A 141 4.70 21.46 -10.44
CA GLN A 141 3.83 20.35 -10.82
C GLN A 141 2.72 20.77 -11.78
N ILE A 142 2.18 21.98 -11.66
CA ILE A 142 1.20 22.55 -12.60
C ILE A 142 1.84 22.67 -13.98
N LEU A 143 3.04 23.26 -14.08
CA LEU A 143 3.76 23.39 -15.35
C LEU A 143 4.08 22.03 -15.98
N LYS A 144 4.43 21.02 -15.17
CA LYS A 144 4.61 19.64 -15.65
C LYS A 144 3.31 19.02 -16.15
N ALA A 145 2.19 19.24 -15.45
CA ALA A 145 0.89 18.73 -15.86
C ALA A 145 0.41 19.39 -17.16
N MET A 146 0.58 20.71 -17.28
CA MET A 146 0.23 21.47 -18.48
C MET A 146 0.92 20.90 -19.71
N ILE A 147 2.24 20.68 -19.67
CA ILE A 147 2.97 20.18 -20.84
C ILE A 147 2.71 18.69 -21.16
N ALA A 148 2.30 17.91 -20.16
CA ALA A 148 2.01 16.49 -20.34
C ALA A 148 0.59 16.24 -20.87
N GLU A 149 -0.39 17.01 -20.41
CA GLU A 149 -1.81 16.74 -20.63
C GLU A 149 -2.47 17.71 -21.62
N ILE A 150 -1.93 18.92 -21.80
CA ILE A 150 -2.52 19.95 -22.68
C ILE A 150 -1.90 19.89 -24.07
N PRO A 151 -2.70 19.76 -25.14
CA PRO A 151 -2.19 19.84 -26.52
C PRO A 151 -1.48 21.18 -26.79
N ALA A 152 -0.33 21.14 -27.46
CA ALA A 152 0.48 22.33 -27.75
C ALA A 152 -0.30 23.45 -28.48
N THR A 153 -1.27 23.10 -29.33
CA THR A 153 -2.10 24.08 -30.06
C THR A 153 -3.05 24.87 -29.16
N TYR A 154 -3.28 24.46 -27.91
CA TYR A 154 -4.18 25.19 -27.01
C TYR A 154 -3.51 26.47 -26.47
N PHE A 155 -2.18 26.48 -26.43
CA PHE A 155 -1.40 27.66 -26.04
C PHE A 155 -1.48 28.78 -27.07
N ASP A 156 -1.98 28.50 -28.28
CA ASP A 156 -2.21 29.51 -29.30
C ASP A 156 -3.29 30.52 -28.89
N LEU A 157 -4.17 30.15 -27.95
CA LEU A 157 -5.19 31.04 -27.38
C LEU A 157 -4.63 32.10 -26.44
N LEU A 158 -3.40 31.91 -25.93
CA LEU A 158 -2.76 32.91 -25.08
C LEU A 158 -2.20 34.05 -25.93
N ASP A 159 -2.37 35.28 -25.46
CA ASP A 159 -1.73 36.45 -26.05
C ASP A 159 -0.22 36.54 -25.73
N ASP A 160 0.49 37.49 -26.34
CA ASP A 160 1.94 37.61 -26.17
C ASP A 160 2.37 37.89 -24.72
N LEU A 161 1.55 38.65 -23.97
CA LEU A 161 1.83 38.96 -22.57
C LEU A 161 1.66 37.70 -21.72
N GLU A 162 0.59 36.95 -21.92
CA GLU A 162 0.27 35.71 -21.22
C GLU A 162 1.31 34.62 -21.50
N ARG A 163 1.76 34.49 -22.76
CA ARG A 163 2.88 33.60 -23.12
C ARG A 163 4.17 34.02 -22.43
N GLY A 164 4.44 35.33 -22.37
CA GLY A 164 5.58 35.89 -21.65
C GLY A 164 5.52 35.58 -20.15
N ILE A 165 4.37 35.76 -19.51
CA ILE A 165 4.13 35.42 -18.10
C ILE A 165 4.36 33.93 -17.88
N LEU A 166 3.74 33.07 -18.68
CA LEU A 166 3.90 31.61 -18.57
C LEU A 166 5.38 31.20 -18.70
N MET A 167 6.09 31.76 -19.69
CA MET A 167 7.54 31.54 -19.85
C MET A 167 8.36 32.05 -18.66
N GLY A 168 7.95 33.14 -18.02
CA GLY A 168 8.53 33.60 -16.74
C GLY A 168 8.39 32.54 -15.65
N TYR A 169 7.18 31.99 -15.44
CA TYR A 169 6.93 30.94 -14.45
C TYR A 169 7.73 29.67 -14.76
N ILE A 170 7.87 29.32 -16.03
CA ILE A 170 8.69 28.19 -16.48
C ILE A 170 10.16 28.42 -16.18
N ALA A 171 10.67 29.64 -16.38
CA ALA A 171 12.04 29.97 -16.10
C ALA A 171 12.37 29.90 -14.60
N GLU A 172 11.43 30.31 -13.74
CA GLU A 172 11.61 30.35 -12.28
C GLU A 172 11.33 29.00 -11.59
N PHE A 173 10.23 28.32 -11.94
CA PHE A 173 9.73 27.15 -11.21
C PHE A 173 9.90 25.83 -11.97
N GLY A 174 10.03 25.89 -13.30
CA GLY A 174 10.10 24.72 -14.17
C GLY A 174 11.30 23.82 -13.88
N ASP A 175 11.18 22.54 -14.24
CA ASP A 175 12.36 21.68 -14.29
C ASP A 175 13.17 21.93 -15.58
N PRO A 176 14.50 21.76 -15.56
CA PRO A 176 15.36 22.11 -16.69
C PRO A 176 14.99 21.39 -18.00
N ILE A 177 14.44 20.18 -17.92
CA ILE A 177 14.11 19.36 -19.10
C ILE A 177 12.78 19.84 -19.70
N SER A 178 11.75 20.05 -18.87
CA SER A 178 10.47 20.56 -19.33
C SER A 178 10.60 21.96 -19.95
N ARG A 179 11.53 22.79 -19.45
CA ARG A 179 11.81 24.12 -20.02
C ARG A 179 12.18 24.07 -21.51
N LEU A 180 13.02 23.11 -21.93
CA LEU A 180 13.39 22.95 -23.34
C LEU A 180 12.20 22.64 -24.24
N LYS A 181 11.22 21.90 -23.72
CA LYS A 181 9.98 21.60 -24.47
C LYS A 181 9.08 22.84 -24.54
N TRP A 182 8.98 23.60 -23.44
CA TRP A 182 8.20 24.84 -23.39
C TRP A 182 8.70 25.90 -24.36
N GLU A 183 10.02 26.09 -24.45
CA GLU A 183 10.64 27.04 -25.39
C GLU A 183 10.24 26.75 -26.85
N ARG A 184 10.05 25.47 -27.19
CA ARG A 184 9.57 25.05 -28.52
C ARG A 184 8.08 25.28 -28.75
N ILE A 185 7.26 25.23 -27.70
CA ILE A 185 5.80 25.38 -27.78
C ILE A 185 5.43 26.86 -27.86
N LEU A 186 5.98 27.68 -26.95
CA LEU A 186 5.56 29.07 -26.80
C LEU A 186 6.33 30.01 -27.72
N ALA A 187 7.61 29.72 -28.00
CA ALA A 187 8.49 30.54 -28.83
C ALA A 187 8.53 32.05 -28.43
N THR A 188 8.32 32.34 -27.15
CA THR A 188 8.30 33.70 -26.57
C THR A 188 9.37 33.82 -25.50
N ALA A 189 9.95 35.02 -25.34
CA ALA A 189 10.89 35.29 -24.26
C ALA A 189 10.17 35.33 -22.89
N PRO A 190 10.81 34.85 -21.80
CA PRO A 190 10.23 34.94 -20.47
C PRO A 190 10.10 36.41 -20.03
N LEU A 191 8.92 36.75 -19.50
CA LEU A 191 8.73 38.04 -18.83
C LEU A 191 9.43 38.02 -17.47
N ALA A 192 10.25 39.02 -17.19
CA ALA A 192 10.89 39.18 -15.89
C ALA A 192 9.86 39.68 -14.87
N LEU A 193 9.58 38.86 -13.85
CA LEU A 193 8.70 39.19 -12.74
C LEU A 193 9.51 39.35 -11.45
N GLU A 194 9.05 40.22 -10.56
CA GLU A 194 9.61 40.36 -9.22
C GLU A 194 9.04 39.27 -8.29
N TRP A 195 9.58 38.05 -8.41
CA TRP A 195 9.05 36.85 -7.75
C TRP A 195 8.90 36.96 -6.23
N GLU A 196 9.81 37.69 -5.57
CA GLU A 196 9.78 37.93 -4.12
C GLU A 196 8.59 38.78 -3.67
N LYS A 197 7.98 39.55 -4.59
CA LYS A 197 6.80 40.38 -4.31
C LYS A 197 5.49 39.64 -4.56
N LEU A 198 5.51 38.51 -5.27
CA LEU A 198 4.32 37.69 -5.51
C LEU A 198 4.01 36.85 -4.29
N SER A 199 2.81 37.00 -3.75
CA SER A 199 2.33 36.12 -2.70
C SER A 199 2.08 34.70 -3.23
N PRO A 200 2.06 33.69 -2.34
CA PRO A 200 1.72 32.32 -2.72
C PRO A 200 0.34 32.19 -3.39
N SER A 201 -0.66 32.94 -2.95
CA SER A 201 -1.99 32.93 -3.56
C SER A 201 -2.00 33.57 -4.95
N GLU A 202 -1.33 34.72 -5.14
CA GLU A 202 -1.20 35.35 -6.47
C GLU A 202 -0.46 34.45 -7.46
N THR A 203 0.56 33.73 -6.99
CA THR A 203 1.31 32.76 -7.78
C THR A 203 0.40 31.64 -8.29
N LEU A 204 -0.39 31.04 -7.41
CA LEU A 204 -1.33 29.98 -7.78
C LEU A 204 -2.48 30.49 -8.66
N GLN A 205 -3.04 31.66 -8.32
CA GLN A 205 -4.13 32.29 -9.07
C GLN A 205 -3.70 32.67 -10.50
N THR A 206 -2.48 33.16 -10.68
CA THR A 206 -1.95 33.47 -12.02
C THR A 206 -1.88 32.20 -12.88
N LEU A 207 -1.38 31.10 -12.32
CA LEU A 207 -1.30 29.83 -13.03
C LEU A 207 -2.68 29.24 -13.33
N SER A 208 -3.64 29.32 -12.40
CA SER A 208 -5.01 28.85 -12.65
C SER A 208 -5.69 29.67 -13.74
N ASN A 209 -5.53 31.00 -13.72
CA ASN A 209 -6.06 31.91 -14.74
C ASN A 209 -5.49 31.63 -16.13
N LEU A 210 -4.20 31.29 -16.24
CA LEU A 210 -3.61 30.88 -17.50
C LEU A 210 -4.20 29.56 -17.99
N VAL A 211 -4.38 28.58 -17.09
CA VAL A 211 -4.90 27.27 -17.47
C VAL A 211 -6.33 27.35 -17.99
N VAL A 212 -7.21 28.14 -17.36
CA VAL A 212 -8.61 28.26 -17.80
C VAL A 212 -8.81 29.03 -19.11
N LYS A 213 -7.75 29.64 -19.64
CA LYS A 213 -7.73 30.22 -21.00
C LYS A 213 -7.35 29.19 -22.07
N LEU A 214 -6.76 28.06 -21.67
CA LEU A 214 -6.34 27.02 -22.60
C LEU A 214 -7.52 26.15 -23.00
N GLY A 215 -7.64 25.82 -24.28
CA GLY A 215 -8.81 25.11 -24.79
C GLY A 215 -8.74 24.77 -26.26
N ARG A 216 -9.77 24.08 -26.75
CA ARG A 216 -9.94 23.85 -28.20
C ARG A 216 -10.26 25.15 -28.94
N SER A 217 -10.99 26.02 -28.25
CA SER A 217 -11.48 27.31 -28.71
C SER A 217 -11.78 28.17 -27.48
N PRO A 218 -11.99 29.50 -27.65
CA PRO A 218 -12.37 30.38 -26.54
C PRO A 218 -13.62 29.93 -25.76
N ASP A 219 -14.58 29.28 -26.42
CA ASP A 219 -15.80 28.76 -25.77
C ASP A 219 -15.65 27.36 -25.15
N ALA A 220 -14.48 26.73 -25.29
CA ALA A 220 -14.23 25.34 -24.89
C ALA A 220 -12.85 25.19 -24.25
N THR A 221 -12.69 25.85 -23.10
CA THR A 221 -11.46 25.87 -22.30
C THR A 221 -11.55 24.97 -21.06
N TYR A 222 -10.40 24.77 -20.41
CA TYR A 222 -10.37 24.22 -19.06
C TYR A 222 -11.14 25.16 -18.10
N GLN A 223 -11.77 24.58 -17.10
CA GLN A 223 -12.60 25.26 -16.11
C GLN A 223 -11.92 25.25 -14.73
N ALA A 224 -11.08 24.23 -14.46
CA ALA A 224 -10.39 24.10 -13.18
C ALA A 224 -9.04 23.36 -13.23
N LEU A 225 -8.26 23.59 -12.18
CA LEU A 225 -7.10 22.81 -11.74
C LEU A 225 -7.49 21.91 -10.57
N TYR A 226 -7.31 20.61 -10.71
CA TYR A 226 -7.52 19.66 -9.61
C TYR A 226 -6.17 19.21 -9.05
N VAL A 227 -5.81 19.74 -7.88
CA VAL A 227 -4.57 19.39 -7.18
C VAL A 227 -4.80 18.13 -6.36
N LEU A 228 -4.26 17.02 -6.79
CA LEU A 228 -4.42 15.71 -6.18
C LEU A 228 -3.33 15.47 -5.14
N VAL A 229 -3.67 15.64 -3.86
CA VAL A 229 -2.76 15.54 -2.72
C VAL A 229 -2.83 14.14 -2.11
N ASP A 230 -1.73 13.40 -2.07
CA ASP A 230 -1.67 12.00 -1.58
C ASP A 230 -0.28 11.68 -1.01
N ARG A 231 -0.13 10.51 -0.38
CA ARG A 231 1.16 9.96 0.09
C ARG A 231 1.97 10.82 1.05
N VAL A 232 1.28 11.70 1.80
CA VAL A 232 1.91 12.53 2.84
C VAL A 232 2.51 11.69 3.98
N ASP A 233 2.03 10.45 4.16
CA ASP A 233 2.51 9.49 5.16
C ASP A 233 3.58 8.52 4.63
N GLU A 234 3.93 8.60 3.33
CA GLU A 234 4.92 7.74 2.66
C GLU A 234 6.24 8.48 2.38
N THR A 235 6.49 9.60 3.06
CA THR A 235 7.72 10.40 2.89
C THR A 235 8.88 9.83 3.69
N ALA A 236 10.11 10.29 3.38
CA ALA A 236 11.31 9.94 4.15
C ALA A 236 11.25 10.38 5.62
N ALA A 237 10.42 11.37 5.95
CA ALA A 237 10.19 11.83 7.33
C ALA A 237 9.24 10.92 8.13
N GLY A 238 8.64 9.92 7.48
CA GLY A 238 7.71 8.97 8.10
C GLY A 238 6.28 9.49 8.24
N PRO A 239 5.36 8.64 8.72
CA PRO A 239 3.93 8.96 8.81
C PRO A 239 3.59 10.07 9.81
N ASP A 240 4.36 10.19 10.89
CA ASP A 240 4.14 11.21 11.94
C ASP A 240 4.38 12.65 11.43
N ALA A 241 5.14 12.79 10.34
CA ALA A 241 5.43 14.07 9.70
C ALA A 241 4.24 14.62 8.89
N ALA A 242 3.27 13.79 8.53
CA ALA A 242 2.22 14.12 7.56
C ALA A 242 1.39 15.36 7.97
N VAL A 243 1.07 15.50 9.26
CA VAL A 243 0.31 16.64 9.78
C VAL A 243 1.12 17.94 9.67
N ALA A 244 2.39 17.92 10.07
CA ALA A 244 3.26 19.09 10.00
C ALA A 244 3.50 19.52 8.54
N LEU A 245 3.63 18.55 7.63
CA LEU A 245 3.74 18.80 6.19
C LEU A 245 2.46 19.42 5.61
N LEU A 246 1.28 18.95 6.00
CA LEU A 246 0.02 19.44 5.41
C LEU A 246 -0.50 20.74 6.05
N ARG A 247 -0.17 20.99 7.32
CA ARG A 247 -0.74 22.11 8.08
C ARG A 247 -0.60 23.47 7.37
N PRO A 248 0.57 23.87 6.81
CA PRO A 248 0.69 25.16 6.13
C PRO A 248 -0.24 25.28 4.92
N LEU A 249 -0.44 24.19 4.19
CA LEU A 249 -1.33 24.15 3.01
C LEU A 249 -2.80 24.18 3.41
N VAL A 250 -3.18 23.41 4.43
CA VAL A 250 -4.57 23.22 4.86
C VAL A 250 -5.07 24.40 5.71
N ALA A 251 -4.19 25.08 6.44
CA ALA A 251 -4.55 26.26 7.24
C ALA A 251 -4.70 27.53 6.39
N ASP A 252 -4.14 27.57 5.18
CA ASP A 252 -4.24 28.74 4.30
C ASP A 252 -5.56 28.73 3.51
N ARG A 253 -6.52 29.49 4.01
CA ARG A 253 -7.85 29.59 3.42
C ARG A 253 -7.85 30.28 2.05
N LEU A 254 -6.99 31.26 1.84
CA LEU A 254 -6.93 31.97 0.55
C LEU A 254 -6.48 31.02 -0.55
N LEU A 255 -5.56 30.11 -0.21
CA LEU A 255 -5.10 29.10 -1.15
C LEU A 255 -6.18 28.03 -1.42
N LEU A 256 -6.85 27.51 -0.39
CA LEU A 256 -7.90 26.49 -0.58
C LEU A 256 -9.13 26.99 -1.34
N GLU A 257 -9.37 28.30 -1.34
CA GLU A 257 -10.48 28.99 -2.01
C GLU A 257 -10.03 29.73 -3.29
N THR A 258 -8.81 29.47 -3.78
CA THR A 258 -8.30 30.10 -5.02
C THR A 258 -9.21 29.77 -6.19
N GLU A 259 -9.55 30.79 -6.98
CA GLU A 259 -10.49 30.64 -8.08
C GLU A 259 -9.93 29.68 -9.14
N HIS A 260 -10.81 28.85 -9.69
CA HIS A 260 -10.47 27.78 -10.62
C HIS A 260 -9.59 26.67 -10.05
N VAL A 261 -9.39 26.58 -8.73
CA VAL A 261 -8.57 25.53 -8.11
C VAL A 261 -9.40 24.71 -7.12
N ALA A 262 -9.23 23.39 -7.14
CA ALA A 262 -9.71 22.51 -6.08
C ALA A 262 -8.59 21.58 -5.62
N PHE A 263 -8.34 21.56 -4.32
CA PHE A 263 -7.46 20.59 -3.68
C PHE A 263 -8.26 19.33 -3.33
N LYS A 264 -7.81 18.18 -3.83
CA LYS A 264 -8.41 16.86 -3.57
C LYS A 264 -7.43 16.07 -2.71
N PHE A 265 -7.67 16.06 -1.41
CA PHE A 265 -6.83 15.41 -0.42
C PHE A 265 -7.22 13.95 -0.26
N PHE A 266 -6.25 13.04 -0.36
CA PHE A 266 -6.38 11.61 -0.14
C PHE A 266 -5.47 11.24 1.04
N ILE A 267 -5.99 11.30 2.26
CA ILE A 267 -5.16 11.26 3.47
C ILE A 267 -5.56 10.10 4.40
N PRO A 268 -4.61 9.52 5.15
CA PRO A 268 -4.93 8.56 6.19
C PRO A 268 -5.95 9.12 7.19
N GLU A 269 -6.83 8.26 7.70
CA GLU A 269 -7.89 8.69 8.63
C GLU A 269 -7.32 9.27 9.92
N GLU A 270 -6.21 8.72 10.41
CA GLU A 270 -5.50 9.19 11.59
C GLU A 270 -4.92 10.59 11.38
N VAL A 271 -4.33 10.83 10.21
CA VAL A 271 -3.79 12.15 9.81
C VAL A 271 -4.93 13.17 9.68
N GLY A 272 -6.07 12.76 9.10
CA GLY A 272 -7.26 13.59 9.01
C GLY A 272 -7.79 14.02 10.37
N HIS A 273 -7.92 13.08 11.31
CA HIS A 273 -8.32 13.38 12.69
C HIS A 273 -7.35 14.35 13.38
N SER A 274 -6.05 14.14 13.23
CA SER A 274 -5.06 15.06 13.80
C SER A 274 -5.12 16.45 13.18
N LEU A 275 -5.36 16.56 11.86
CA LEU A 275 -5.54 17.85 11.19
C LEU A 275 -6.79 18.59 11.67
N GLU A 276 -7.93 17.89 11.80
CA GLU A 276 -9.19 18.45 12.33
C GLU A 276 -9.03 19.04 13.75
N GLN A 277 -8.05 18.56 14.53
CA GLN A 277 -7.76 19.09 15.88
C GLN A 277 -6.90 20.35 15.88
N VAL A 278 -6.11 20.59 14.83
CA VAL A 278 -5.15 21.71 14.78
C VAL A 278 -5.51 22.80 13.76
N VAL A 279 -6.45 22.52 12.86
CA VAL A 279 -6.94 23.45 11.84
C VAL A 279 -8.47 23.39 11.77
N ASP A 280 -9.13 24.54 11.73
CA ASP A 280 -10.56 24.63 11.42
C ASP A 280 -10.78 24.43 9.92
N LEU A 281 -11.09 23.19 9.52
CA LEU A 281 -11.32 22.80 8.13
C LEU A 281 -12.59 23.40 7.53
N ARG A 282 -13.48 24.01 8.34
CA ARG A 282 -14.76 24.55 7.87
C ARG A 282 -15.56 23.61 6.96
N PRO A 283 -16.28 22.63 7.55
CA PRO A 283 -17.04 21.64 6.79
C PRO A 283 -18.12 22.21 5.86
N ASP A 284 -18.47 23.50 6.02
CA ASP A 284 -19.40 24.21 5.13
C ASP A 284 -18.75 24.67 3.81
N ARG A 285 -17.41 24.66 3.73
CA ARG A 285 -16.63 25.09 2.55
C ARG A 285 -15.85 23.97 1.88
N VAL A 286 -15.36 23.01 2.65
CA VAL A 286 -14.67 21.82 2.11
C VAL A 286 -15.54 20.58 2.29
N CYS A 287 -15.50 19.70 1.30
CA CYS A 287 -16.19 18.42 1.41
C CYS A 287 -15.31 17.42 2.15
N ILE A 288 -15.77 16.81 3.24
CA ILE A 288 -15.04 15.74 3.95
C ILE A 288 -15.80 14.43 3.80
N ARG A 289 -15.11 13.38 3.35
CA ARG A 289 -15.63 12.03 3.15
C ARG A 289 -14.72 11.01 3.79
N ARG A 290 -15.32 9.93 4.28
CA ARG A 290 -14.63 8.77 4.84
C ARG A 290 -14.97 7.56 3.98
N ILE A 291 -13.98 6.75 3.63
CA ILE A 291 -14.24 5.49 2.92
C ILE A 291 -14.77 4.47 3.94
N SER A 292 -15.81 3.73 3.55
CA SER A 292 -16.24 2.54 4.27
C SER A 292 -16.47 1.40 3.29
N TRP A 293 -16.16 0.17 3.70
CA TRP A 293 -16.34 -1.01 2.88
C TRP A 293 -17.26 -1.99 3.59
N ASP A 294 -18.48 -2.12 3.07
CA ASP A 294 -19.36 -3.22 3.43
C ASP A 294 -19.01 -4.50 2.65
N ALA A 295 -19.60 -5.61 3.07
CA ALA A 295 -19.35 -6.91 2.46
C ALA A 295 -19.80 -6.99 0.99
N GLU A 296 -20.82 -6.22 0.60
CA GLU A 296 -21.35 -6.21 -0.76
C GLU A 296 -20.37 -5.51 -1.71
N ALA A 297 -19.88 -4.33 -1.34
CA ALA A 297 -18.87 -3.59 -2.09
C ALA A 297 -17.55 -4.38 -2.22
N LEU A 298 -17.11 -5.03 -1.14
CA LEU A 298 -15.91 -5.89 -1.16
C LEU A 298 -16.07 -7.09 -2.10
N ARG A 299 -17.25 -7.72 -2.09
CA ARG A 299 -17.59 -8.79 -3.04
C ARG A 299 -17.58 -8.25 -4.47
N ALA A 300 -18.27 -7.14 -4.72
CA ALA A 300 -18.36 -6.52 -6.04
C ALA A 300 -16.97 -6.19 -6.60
N MET A 301 -16.04 -5.72 -5.78
CA MET A 301 -14.66 -5.45 -6.19
C MET A 301 -13.97 -6.70 -6.75
N VAL A 302 -14.12 -7.85 -6.08
CA VAL A 302 -13.53 -9.09 -6.57
C VAL A 302 -14.25 -9.58 -7.83
N GLU A 303 -15.57 -9.50 -7.84
CA GLU A 303 -16.39 -9.97 -8.97
C GLU A 303 -16.15 -9.16 -10.24
N GLN A 304 -16.13 -7.82 -10.17
CA GLN A 304 -15.83 -6.95 -11.31
C GLN A 304 -14.45 -7.23 -11.90
N ARG A 305 -13.47 -7.50 -11.04
CA ARG A 305 -12.11 -7.80 -11.46
C ARG A 305 -12.02 -9.13 -12.19
N ILE A 306 -12.62 -10.20 -11.65
CA ILE A 306 -12.70 -11.49 -12.32
C ILE A 306 -13.49 -11.39 -13.63
N PHE A 307 -14.58 -10.62 -13.64
CA PHE A 307 -15.39 -10.38 -14.84
C PHE A 307 -14.59 -9.70 -15.95
N TYR A 308 -13.82 -8.65 -15.63
CA TYR A 308 -12.93 -7.98 -16.58
C TYR A 308 -11.88 -8.94 -17.15
N TYR A 309 -11.13 -9.62 -16.28
CA TYR A 309 -10.05 -10.53 -16.70
C TYR A 309 -10.54 -11.82 -17.36
N SER A 310 -11.82 -12.16 -17.27
CA SER A 310 -12.42 -13.30 -17.98
C SER A 310 -13.13 -12.91 -19.28
N GLU A 311 -13.07 -11.63 -19.66
CA GLU A 311 -13.85 -11.08 -20.79
C GLU A 311 -15.35 -11.40 -20.67
N GLY A 312 -15.87 -11.35 -19.43
CA GLY A 312 -17.27 -11.58 -19.10
C GLY A 312 -17.71 -13.04 -18.97
N ARG A 313 -16.78 -14.01 -19.02
CA ARG A 313 -17.11 -15.45 -18.94
C ARG A 313 -17.32 -15.98 -17.53
N THR A 314 -16.62 -15.40 -16.56
CA THR A 314 -16.65 -15.80 -15.14
C THR A 314 -16.79 -14.55 -14.30
N ALA A 315 -17.74 -14.54 -13.38
CA ALA A 315 -17.96 -13.38 -12.52
C ALA A 315 -17.52 -13.65 -11.08
N ARG A 316 -17.50 -14.91 -10.64
CA ARG A 316 -17.33 -15.26 -9.24
C ARG A 316 -16.10 -16.12 -9.01
N LEU A 317 -15.36 -15.79 -7.95
CA LEU A 317 -14.23 -16.61 -7.50
C LEU A 317 -14.69 -18.05 -7.19
N GLU A 318 -15.89 -18.19 -6.67
CA GLU A 318 -16.51 -19.45 -6.29
C GLU A 318 -16.75 -20.40 -7.47
N GLU A 319 -16.75 -19.91 -8.72
CA GLU A 319 -16.80 -20.77 -9.91
C GLU A 319 -15.55 -21.65 -10.05
N MET A 320 -14.40 -21.18 -9.54
CA MET A 320 -13.13 -21.90 -9.52
C MET A 320 -12.97 -22.82 -8.29
N CYS A 321 -14.01 -22.94 -7.46
CA CYS A 321 -14.01 -23.73 -6.24
C CYS A 321 -14.78 -25.05 -6.38
N THR A 322 -14.42 -26.04 -5.56
CA THR A 322 -15.21 -27.26 -5.36
C THR A 322 -16.58 -26.94 -4.72
N SER A 323 -17.58 -27.78 -4.97
CA SER A 323 -18.97 -27.58 -4.48
C SER A 323 -19.08 -27.32 -2.98
N GLY A 324 -18.27 -28.00 -2.17
CA GLY A 324 -18.24 -27.84 -0.71
C GLY A 324 -17.70 -26.48 -0.22
N VAL A 325 -17.06 -25.70 -1.10
CA VAL A 325 -16.44 -24.41 -0.77
C VAL A 325 -17.21 -23.24 -1.38
N LYS A 326 -17.94 -23.47 -2.49
CA LYS A 326 -18.65 -22.42 -3.24
C LYS A 326 -19.56 -21.55 -2.38
N SER A 327 -20.22 -22.11 -1.37
CA SER A 327 -21.16 -21.34 -0.53
C SER A 327 -20.48 -20.47 0.53
N MET A 328 -19.20 -20.70 0.85
CA MET A 328 -18.54 -20.06 1.99
C MET A 328 -17.24 -19.33 1.68
N ALA A 329 -16.67 -19.51 0.47
CA ALA A 329 -15.34 -19.01 0.15
C ALA A 329 -15.23 -17.49 0.35
N MET A 330 -16.07 -16.74 -0.37
CA MET A 330 -16.04 -15.28 -0.35
C MET A 330 -16.40 -14.71 1.03
N GLU A 331 -17.43 -15.24 1.68
CA GLU A 331 -17.83 -14.79 3.03
C GLU A 331 -16.68 -14.93 4.04
N ARG A 332 -15.97 -16.06 4.00
CA ARG A 332 -14.83 -16.30 4.90
C ARG A 332 -13.65 -15.37 4.61
N MET A 333 -13.37 -15.09 3.33
CA MET A 333 -12.30 -14.16 2.96
C MET A 333 -12.66 -12.71 3.33
N ILE A 334 -13.91 -12.28 3.11
CA ILE A 334 -14.38 -10.95 3.52
C ILE A 334 -14.27 -10.80 5.04
N ARG A 335 -14.64 -11.82 5.82
CA ARG A 335 -14.45 -11.79 7.28
C ARG A 335 -12.98 -11.65 7.68
N ALA A 336 -12.08 -12.33 6.97
CA ALA A 336 -10.65 -12.31 7.26
C ALA A 336 -9.93 -11.02 6.83
N CYS A 337 -10.45 -10.29 5.84
CA CYS A 337 -9.82 -9.05 5.36
C CYS A 337 -9.98 -7.85 6.31
N LYS A 338 -10.84 -7.97 7.34
CA LYS A 338 -11.14 -6.93 8.33
C LYS A 338 -11.52 -5.58 7.69
N GLY A 339 -12.30 -5.63 6.61
CA GLY A 339 -12.79 -4.43 5.91
C GLY A 339 -11.80 -3.81 4.93
N SER A 340 -10.59 -4.37 4.75
CA SER A 340 -9.57 -3.82 3.85
C SER A 340 -9.63 -4.46 2.44
N PRO A 341 -9.95 -3.68 1.38
CA PRO A 341 -9.83 -4.10 -0.02
C PRO A 341 -8.47 -4.70 -0.36
N ARG A 342 -7.37 -4.06 0.06
CA ARG A 342 -6.02 -4.57 -0.19
C ARG A 342 -5.81 -5.94 0.45
N HIS A 343 -6.28 -6.15 1.68
CA HIS A 343 -6.21 -7.48 2.30
C HIS A 343 -7.03 -8.51 1.54
N LEU A 344 -8.22 -8.15 1.05
CA LEU A 344 -9.05 -9.07 0.27
C LEU A 344 -8.38 -9.46 -1.06
N LEU A 345 -7.78 -8.50 -1.77
CA LEU A 345 -7.04 -8.78 -3.01
C LEU A 345 -5.82 -9.66 -2.75
N ARG A 346 -5.04 -9.38 -1.68
CA ARG A 346 -3.92 -10.23 -1.27
C ARG A 346 -4.37 -11.65 -0.88
N LEU A 347 -5.52 -11.78 -0.22
CA LEU A 347 -6.13 -13.07 0.12
C LEU A 347 -6.52 -13.86 -1.13
N CYS A 348 -7.14 -13.22 -2.12
CA CYS A 348 -7.50 -13.85 -3.39
C CYS A 348 -6.26 -14.35 -4.13
N GLN A 349 -5.22 -13.51 -4.23
CA GLN A 349 -3.94 -13.88 -4.83
C GLN A 349 -3.32 -15.07 -4.09
N ALA A 350 -3.24 -15.00 -2.76
CA ALA A 350 -2.66 -16.04 -1.93
C ALA A 350 -3.39 -17.38 -2.11
N LEU A 351 -4.72 -17.36 -2.21
CA LEU A 351 -5.53 -18.56 -2.40
C LEU A 351 -5.24 -19.23 -3.75
N ILE A 352 -5.25 -18.45 -4.83
CA ILE A 352 -4.94 -18.95 -6.18
C ILE A 352 -3.51 -19.52 -6.20
N HIS A 353 -2.55 -18.77 -5.66
CA HIS A 353 -1.15 -19.18 -5.66
C HIS A 353 -0.92 -20.42 -4.81
N HIS A 354 -1.61 -20.56 -3.67
CA HIS A 354 -1.55 -21.76 -2.83
C HIS A 354 -2.07 -22.99 -3.58
N HIS A 355 -3.24 -22.88 -4.22
CA HIS A 355 -3.83 -23.97 -5.00
C HIS A 355 -2.95 -24.38 -6.19
N VAL A 356 -2.48 -23.40 -6.98
CA VAL A 356 -1.67 -23.63 -8.20
C VAL A 356 -0.36 -24.39 -7.94
N ARG A 357 0.18 -24.32 -6.71
CA ARG A 357 1.39 -25.10 -6.35
C ARG A 357 1.22 -26.60 -6.52
N HIS A 358 0.00 -27.11 -6.37
CA HIS A 358 -0.32 -28.54 -6.42
C HIS A 358 -1.49 -28.89 -7.35
N ALA A 359 -2.07 -27.89 -8.03
CA ALA A 359 -3.08 -28.09 -9.06
C ALA A 359 -2.55 -28.95 -10.23
N ASN A 360 -3.43 -29.79 -10.76
CA ASN A 360 -3.18 -30.64 -11.92
C ASN A 360 -4.48 -30.84 -12.71
N GLU A 361 -4.46 -31.64 -13.78
CA GLU A 361 -5.63 -31.83 -14.66
C GLU A 361 -6.86 -32.39 -13.92
N THR A 362 -6.64 -33.28 -12.94
CA THR A 362 -7.71 -33.93 -12.15
C THR A 362 -8.13 -33.13 -10.92
N ASN A 363 -7.26 -32.24 -10.41
CA ASN A 363 -7.52 -31.37 -9.28
C ASN A 363 -7.31 -29.90 -9.66
N ALA A 364 -8.24 -29.38 -10.47
CA ALA A 364 -8.18 -28.01 -10.98
C ALA A 364 -9.04 -27.00 -10.18
N LEU A 365 -9.88 -27.48 -9.27
CA LEU A 365 -10.78 -26.64 -8.47
C LEU A 365 -10.20 -26.41 -7.07
N ILE A 366 -10.33 -25.18 -6.59
CA ILE A 366 -9.91 -24.79 -5.24
C ILE A 366 -10.70 -25.59 -4.19
N THR A 367 -9.97 -26.21 -3.28
CA THR A 367 -10.51 -27.12 -2.27
C THR A 367 -10.74 -26.42 -0.93
N HIS A 368 -11.45 -27.10 -0.02
CA HIS A 368 -11.66 -26.58 1.33
C HIS A 368 -10.35 -26.49 2.12
N ALA A 369 -9.41 -27.40 1.86
CA ALA A 369 -8.08 -27.38 2.46
C ALA A 369 -7.33 -26.10 2.05
N ASP A 370 -7.32 -25.78 0.75
CA ASP A 370 -6.67 -24.59 0.20
C ASP A 370 -7.16 -23.30 0.87
N LEU A 371 -8.47 -23.14 0.98
CA LEU A 371 -9.09 -21.98 1.61
C LEU A 371 -8.68 -21.88 3.09
N VAL A 372 -8.78 -22.98 3.83
CA VAL A 372 -8.49 -23.00 5.27
C VAL A 372 -7.02 -22.71 5.55
N ASP A 373 -6.10 -23.29 4.77
CA ASP A 373 -4.68 -23.11 4.98
C ASP A 373 -4.19 -21.74 4.53
N THR A 374 -4.77 -21.20 3.46
CA THR A 374 -4.53 -19.81 3.02
C THR A 374 -4.98 -18.81 4.08
N LEU A 375 -6.21 -18.93 4.60
CA LEU A 375 -6.73 -18.01 5.62
C LEU A 375 -5.84 -17.98 6.87
N ARG A 376 -5.37 -19.16 7.32
CA ARG A 376 -4.46 -19.26 8.48
C ARG A 376 -3.10 -18.61 8.21
N GLU A 377 -2.52 -18.85 7.04
CA GLU A 377 -1.24 -18.25 6.67
C GLU A 377 -1.36 -16.74 6.54
N PHE A 378 -2.47 -16.26 5.98
CA PHE A 378 -2.73 -14.85 5.83
C PHE A 378 -2.93 -14.16 7.19
N GLU A 379 -3.75 -14.74 8.08
CA GLU A 379 -3.91 -14.26 9.46
C GLU A 379 -2.55 -14.13 10.15
N TYR A 380 -1.71 -15.17 10.08
CA TYR A 380 -0.35 -15.15 10.62
C TYR A 380 0.49 -14.00 10.06
N ARG A 381 0.57 -13.86 8.73
CA ARG A 381 1.37 -12.81 8.09
C ARG A 381 0.87 -11.43 8.47
N THR A 382 -0.45 -11.22 8.48
CA THR A 382 -1.02 -9.93 8.89
C THR A 382 -0.75 -9.62 10.35
N GLU A 383 -0.82 -10.59 11.27
CA GLU A 383 -0.45 -10.37 12.67
C GLU A 383 1.02 -9.93 12.80
N VAL A 384 1.94 -10.61 12.11
CA VAL A 384 3.37 -10.25 12.09
C VAL A 384 3.61 -8.86 11.49
N GLU A 385 2.89 -8.48 10.43
CA GLU A 385 2.99 -7.16 9.81
C GLU A 385 2.46 -6.03 10.71
N HIS A 386 1.46 -6.29 11.55
CA HIS A 386 0.87 -5.30 12.45
C HIS A 386 1.60 -5.21 13.80
N THR A 387 2.41 -6.21 14.17
CA THR A 387 3.32 -6.11 15.32
C THR A 387 4.48 -5.18 14.96
N PRO A 388 4.59 -3.98 15.56
CA PRO A 388 5.65 -3.05 15.23
C PRO A 388 6.99 -3.68 15.59
N THR A 389 7.71 -4.16 14.58
CA THR A 389 9.10 -4.55 14.78
C THR A 389 9.86 -3.26 15.08
N LYS A 390 10.23 -3.04 16.35
CA LYS A 390 11.33 -2.10 16.68
C LYS A 390 12.57 -2.63 15.96
N ARG A 391 12.75 -2.23 14.70
CA ARG A 391 14.02 -2.39 14.00
C ARG A 391 15.01 -1.52 14.75
N SER A 392 15.79 -2.15 15.61
CA SER A 392 17.01 -1.56 16.16
C SER A 392 17.97 -1.38 15.00
N GLU A 393 17.85 -0.27 14.28
CA GLU A 393 18.86 0.19 13.34
C GLU A 393 19.99 0.82 14.13
N THR A 394 20.90 0.00 14.63
CA THR A 394 22.27 0.44 14.92
C THR A 394 23.14 0.01 13.75
N VAL A 395 23.28 0.90 12.77
CA VAL A 395 24.39 0.86 11.81
C VAL A 395 25.65 1.28 12.58
N PRO A 396 26.69 0.44 12.68
CA PRO A 396 27.92 0.85 13.36
C PRO A 396 28.72 1.77 12.43
N THR A 397 28.75 3.06 12.76
CA THR A 397 29.81 3.96 12.30
C THR A 397 31.12 3.53 12.95
N VAL A 398 32.09 3.19 12.12
CA VAL A 398 33.46 2.87 12.54
C VAL A 398 34.11 4.17 13.01
N ASP A 399 34.28 4.32 14.32
CA ASP A 399 35.23 5.27 14.87
C ASP A 399 36.19 4.56 15.83
N LYS A 400 37.48 4.76 15.61
CA LYS A 400 38.57 4.06 16.31
C LYS A 400 38.89 4.79 17.61
N GLY A 401 38.54 4.18 18.75
CA GLY A 401 38.99 4.58 20.10
C GLY A 401 39.11 3.35 21.02
N PRO A 402 40.03 3.35 22.00
CA PRO A 402 40.39 2.15 22.73
C PRO A 402 39.30 1.69 23.69
N ILE A 403 39.18 0.37 23.77
CA ILE A 403 38.19 -0.41 24.51
C ILE A 403 38.37 -0.19 26.01
N THR A 404 37.37 0.42 26.65
CA THR A 404 37.11 0.28 28.09
C THR A 404 35.91 -0.66 28.27
N GLU A 405 36.16 -1.78 28.94
CA GLU A 405 35.15 -2.75 29.37
C GLU A 405 33.99 -2.04 30.07
N SER A 406 32.86 -1.95 29.38
CA SER A 406 31.60 -1.49 29.95
C SER A 406 30.77 -2.70 30.35
N THR A 407 30.62 -2.84 31.66
CA THR A 407 29.72 -3.74 32.36
C THR A 407 28.29 -3.63 31.82
N MET A 408 27.74 -4.75 31.36
CA MET A 408 26.34 -4.87 30.97
C MET A 408 25.43 -4.57 32.17
N SER A 409 24.67 -3.47 32.07
CA SER A 409 23.57 -3.17 32.98
C SER A 409 22.34 -4.00 32.55
N PRO A 410 21.56 -4.59 33.47
CA PRO A 410 20.38 -5.36 33.09
C PRO A 410 19.30 -4.44 32.51
N SER A 411 18.85 -4.71 31.29
CA SER A 411 17.72 -4.02 30.67
C SER A 411 16.45 -4.26 31.50
N LYS A 412 15.79 -3.17 31.92
CA LYS A 412 14.52 -3.20 32.65
C LYS A 412 13.44 -3.86 31.76
N PRO A 413 12.62 -4.78 32.29
CA PRO A 413 11.56 -5.43 31.51
C PRO A 413 10.52 -4.42 31.01
N PRO A 414 10.00 -4.57 29.78
CA PRO A 414 8.93 -3.72 29.26
C PRO A 414 7.63 -3.89 30.05
N GLU A 415 6.82 -2.83 30.12
CA GLU A 415 5.53 -2.81 30.86
C GLU A 415 4.45 -3.71 30.25
N ARG A 416 4.61 -4.09 28.97
CA ARG A 416 3.70 -4.99 28.27
C ARG A 416 4.48 -6.03 27.48
N GLY A 417 3.88 -7.21 27.34
CA GLY A 417 4.43 -8.28 26.53
C GLY A 417 5.21 -9.31 27.34
N LEU A 418 5.86 -10.21 26.63
CA LEU A 418 6.70 -11.28 27.16
C LEU A 418 8.18 -10.88 27.05
N TYR A 419 8.91 -10.99 28.15
CA TYR A 419 10.33 -10.68 28.22
C TYR A 419 11.11 -11.80 28.94
N ILE A 420 12.30 -12.13 28.41
CA ILE A 420 13.25 -13.08 29.03
C ILE A 420 14.59 -12.36 29.19
N ASP A 421 15.14 -12.33 30.41
CA ASP A 421 16.44 -11.71 30.68
C ASP A 421 17.61 -12.65 30.36
N ALA A 422 18.84 -12.13 30.52
CA ALA A 422 20.06 -12.92 30.36
C ALA A 422 20.19 -14.07 31.39
N GLY A 423 19.48 -13.99 32.52
CA GLY A 423 19.43 -15.03 33.55
C GLY A 423 18.40 -16.13 33.29
N GLY A 424 17.55 -16.00 32.26
CA GLY A 424 16.47 -16.94 31.94
C GLY A 424 15.21 -16.76 32.79
N HIS A 425 15.07 -15.65 33.51
CA HIS A 425 13.82 -15.29 34.17
C HIS A 425 12.81 -14.79 33.13
N VAL A 426 11.52 -15.03 33.37
CA VAL A 426 10.44 -14.69 32.43
C VAL A 426 9.53 -13.66 33.07
N TRP A 427 9.18 -12.60 32.33
CA TRP A 427 8.22 -11.57 32.71
C TRP A 427 7.06 -11.53 31.72
N VAL A 428 5.85 -11.33 32.24
CA VAL A 428 4.63 -11.06 31.47
C VAL A 428 4.06 -9.73 31.96
N ASP A 429 3.93 -8.76 31.06
CA ASP A 429 3.41 -7.42 31.37
C ASP A 429 4.12 -6.73 32.53
N GLY A 430 5.46 -6.77 32.51
CA GLY A 430 6.30 -6.19 33.56
C GLY A 430 6.33 -6.98 34.88
N HIS A 431 5.52 -8.02 35.04
CA HIS A 431 5.47 -8.85 36.24
C HIS A 431 6.29 -10.15 36.08
N PRO A 432 7.16 -10.51 37.04
CA PRO A 432 7.90 -11.75 36.98
C PRO A 432 6.96 -12.96 37.11
N LEU A 433 7.11 -13.92 36.21
CA LEU A 433 6.32 -15.14 36.20
C LEU A 433 6.70 -16.01 37.41
N THR A 434 5.77 -16.17 38.34
CA THR A 434 5.95 -16.94 39.58
C THR A 434 4.88 -18.04 39.70
N PRO A 435 5.24 -19.29 40.05
CA PRO A 435 6.61 -19.85 40.14
C PRO A 435 7.37 -19.76 38.79
N PRO A 436 8.69 -20.04 38.70
CA PRO A 436 9.37 -20.12 37.40
C PRO A 436 8.81 -21.24 36.52
N LEU A 437 9.03 -21.17 35.20
CA LEU A 437 8.64 -22.25 34.29
C LEU A 437 9.50 -23.50 34.53
N PRO A 438 8.91 -24.71 34.51
CA PRO A 438 9.66 -25.95 34.49
C PRO A 438 10.62 -26.03 33.29
N ASP A 439 11.73 -26.74 33.41
CA ASP A 439 12.81 -26.79 32.41
C ASP A 439 12.35 -27.05 30.97
N LEU A 440 11.41 -27.97 30.76
CA LEU A 440 10.88 -28.28 29.43
C LEU A 440 10.00 -27.16 28.87
N GLU A 441 9.20 -26.52 29.72
CA GLU A 441 8.35 -25.38 29.32
C GLU A 441 9.20 -24.14 29.05
N PHE A 442 10.23 -23.89 29.88
CA PHE A 442 11.19 -22.83 29.66
C PHE A 442 12.00 -23.05 28.38
N ARG A 443 12.50 -24.27 28.13
CA ARG A 443 13.23 -24.59 26.90
C ARG A 443 12.37 -24.37 25.65
N LEU A 444 11.12 -24.86 25.68
CA LEU A 444 10.15 -24.62 24.61
C LEU A 444 9.93 -23.12 24.38
N LEU A 445 9.70 -22.36 25.47
CA LEU A 445 9.50 -20.92 25.38
C LEU A 445 10.74 -20.21 24.83
N ASN A 446 11.93 -20.56 25.30
CA ASN A 446 13.18 -19.93 24.89
C ASN A 446 13.46 -20.15 23.39
N ILE A 447 13.22 -21.35 22.86
CA ILE A 447 13.36 -21.63 21.43
C ILE A 447 12.40 -20.76 20.61
N LEU A 448 11.14 -20.68 21.04
CA LEU A 448 10.14 -19.85 20.39
C LEU A 448 10.47 -18.35 20.53
N TYR A 449 11.04 -17.93 21.66
CA TYR A 449 11.42 -16.54 21.97
C TYR A 449 12.61 -16.05 21.16
N GLN A 450 13.60 -16.91 20.97
CA GLN A 450 14.79 -16.63 20.16
C GLN A 450 14.47 -16.57 18.67
N ARG A 451 13.52 -17.39 18.21
CA ARG A 451 13.12 -17.45 16.80
C ARG A 451 11.95 -16.56 16.45
N ALA A 452 11.32 -15.91 17.43
CA ALA A 452 10.21 -15.00 17.18
C ALA A 452 10.61 -13.88 16.20
N PRO A 453 9.80 -13.57 15.16
CA PRO A 453 8.43 -14.05 14.95
C PRO A 453 8.28 -15.31 14.05
N GLU A 454 9.37 -16.03 13.74
CA GLU A 454 9.38 -17.17 12.82
C GLU A 454 8.58 -18.39 13.30
N ILE A 455 7.99 -19.13 12.36
CA ILE A 455 7.36 -20.42 12.64
C ILE A 455 8.44 -21.47 12.87
N VAL A 456 8.49 -22.02 14.09
CA VAL A 456 9.34 -23.15 14.42
C VAL A 456 8.59 -24.45 14.12
N PRO A 457 9.10 -25.30 13.21
CA PRO A 457 8.41 -26.54 12.82
C PRO A 457 8.20 -27.50 14.00
N HIS A 458 7.14 -28.31 13.94
CA HIS A 458 6.87 -29.34 14.98
C HIS A 458 8.08 -30.26 15.19
N SER A 459 8.71 -30.72 14.11
CA SER A 459 9.91 -31.57 14.17
C SER A 459 11.07 -30.89 14.90
N ALA A 460 11.36 -29.63 14.58
CA ALA A 460 12.43 -28.86 15.20
C ALA A 460 12.18 -28.61 16.70
N LEU A 461 10.91 -28.39 17.09
CA LEU A 461 10.54 -28.26 18.50
C LEU A 461 10.69 -29.59 19.24
N ILE A 462 10.23 -30.69 18.65
CA ILE A 462 10.37 -32.03 19.24
C ILE A 462 11.84 -32.40 19.44
N GLU A 463 12.66 -32.21 18.40
CA GLU A 463 14.10 -32.49 18.43
C GLU A 463 14.83 -31.67 19.49
N ALA A 464 14.50 -30.38 19.61
CA ALA A 464 15.15 -29.50 20.57
C ALA A 464 14.72 -29.75 22.03
N ILE A 465 13.48 -30.21 22.26
CA ILE A 465 12.96 -30.47 23.61
C ILE A 465 13.35 -31.87 24.09
N TRP A 466 13.35 -32.86 23.18
CA TRP A 466 13.74 -34.26 23.45
C TRP A 466 14.86 -34.72 22.49
N PRO A 467 16.12 -34.26 22.68
CA PRO A 467 17.25 -34.65 21.83
C PRO A 467 17.53 -36.16 21.81
N THR A 468 17.10 -36.87 22.86
CA THR A 468 17.38 -38.29 23.10
C THR A 468 16.24 -39.23 22.69
N ALA A 469 15.18 -38.74 22.04
CA ALA A 469 14.27 -39.63 21.32
C ALA A 469 15.10 -40.31 20.22
N THR A 470 15.54 -41.53 20.50
CA THR A 470 16.69 -42.17 19.89
C THR A 470 16.32 -42.70 18.52
N TRP A 471 17.07 -42.34 17.49
CA TRP A 471 16.84 -42.74 16.09
C TRP A 471 17.36 -44.16 15.85
N MET A 472 17.09 -45.07 16.78
CA MET A 472 17.48 -46.47 16.75
C MET A 472 16.34 -47.34 17.28
N SER A 473 15.19 -47.28 16.62
CA SER A 473 14.28 -48.42 16.47
C SER A 473 13.31 -48.12 15.34
N SER A 474 13.68 -48.56 14.15
CA SER A 474 12.86 -48.57 12.93
C SER A 474 11.65 -49.53 13.01
N ASP A 475 11.11 -49.81 14.20
CA ASP A 475 10.09 -50.85 14.42
C ASP A 475 8.77 -50.35 15.06
N HIS A 476 8.61 -49.05 15.31
CA HIS A 476 7.36 -48.52 15.87
C HIS A 476 6.79 -47.32 15.09
N PRO A 477 5.84 -47.57 14.15
CA PRO A 477 5.11 -46.55 13.38
C PRO A 477 4.27 -45.53 14.20
N GLY A 478 4.35 -45.57 15.54
CA GLY A 478 3.56 -44.75 16.47
C GLY A 478 4.36 -43.73 17.29
N ALA A 479 5.70 -43.80 17.32
CA ALA A 479 6.53 -42.94 18.19
C ALA A 479 6.40 -41.45 17.84
N TYR A 480 6.49 -41.10 16.55
CA TYR A 480 6.36 -39.72 16.08
C TYR A 480 4.99 -39.09 16.41
N LYS A 481 3.91 -39.89 16.35
CA LYS A 481 2.56 -39.43 16.74
C LYS A 481 2.44 -39.17 18.24
N SER A 482 3.13 -39.96 19.06
CA SER A 482 3.19 -39.78 20.52
C SER A 482 3.92 -38.49 20.89
N ASP A 483 5.02 -38.17 20.21
CA ASP A 483 5.81 -36.96 20.48
C ASP A 483 5.09 -35.69 20.06
N GLU A 484 4.35 -35.71 18.94
CA GLU A 484 3.49 -34.59 18.55
C GLU A 484 2.36 -34.35 19.57
N GLN A 485 1.80 -35.42 20.13
CA GLN A 485 0.79 -35.33 21.19
C GLN A 485 1.38 -34.76 22.50
N ASN A 486 2.62 -35.14 22.84
CA ASN A 486 3.34 -34.61 24.00
C ASN A 486 3.70 -33.13 23.81
N LEU A 487 4.16 -32.73 22.63
CA LEU A 487 4.39 -31.32 22.30
C LEU A 487 3.11 -30.48 22.44
N ARG A 488 1.96 -30.98 21.96
CA ARG A 488 0.67 -30.30 22.12
C ARG A 488 0.29 -30.09 23.59
N LYS A 489 0.51 -31.09 24.45
CA LYS A 489 0.27 -30.97 25.90
C LYS A 489 1.22 -29.96 26.55
N LEU A 490 2.47 -29.90 26.11
CA LEU A 490 3.46 -28.96 26.64
C LEU A 490 3.14 -27.51 26.23
N ILE A 491 2.72 -27.30 24.97
CA ILE A 491 2.22 -25.99 24.51
C ILE A 491 0.98 -25.56 25.29
N GLY A 492 0.05 -26.49 25.58
CA GLY A 492 -1.13 -26.21 26.39
C GLY A 492 -0.76 -25.65 27.76
N ARG A 493 0.12 -26.35 28.48
CA ARG A 493 0.65 -25.90 29.79
C ARG A 493 1.36 -24.56 29.70
N LEU A 494 2.20 -24.36 28.69
CA LEU A 494 2.91 -23.10 28.50
C LEU A 494 1.92 -21.93 28.29
N ARG A 495 0.84 -22.13 27.53
CA ARG A 495 -0.20 -21.10 27.34
C ARG A 495 -0.95 -20.77 28.62
N GLU A 496 -1.32 -21.78 29.41
CA GLU A 496 -1.95 -21.59 30.72
C GLU A 496 -1.09 -20.79 31.69
N ARG A 497 0.23 -20.91 31.56
CA ARG A 497 1.19 -20.19 32.41
C ARG A 497 1.43 -18.76 31.95
N LEU A 498 1.48 -18.52 30.64
CA LEU A 498 1.76 -17.20 30.08
C LEU A 498 0.53 -16.33 29.92
N ASP A 499 -0.65 -16.93 29.71
CA ASP A 499 -1.91 -16.24 29.43
C ASP A 499 -3.08 -17.02 30.07
N PRO A 500 -3.21 -16.98 31.41
CA PRO A 500 -4.19 -17.76 32.15
C PRO A 500 -5.65 -17.37 31.83
N ASP A 501 -5.87 -16.14 31.37
CA ASP A 501 -7.19 -15.63 31.01
C ASP A 501 -7.65 -16.14 29.63
N SER A 502 -6.73 -16.60 28.77
CA SER A 502 -7.04 -17.09 27.41
C SER A 502 -6.11 -18.20 26.90
N PRO A 503 -5.96 -19.34 27.63
CA PRO A 503 -4.93 -20.35 27.34
C PRO A 503 -5.18 -21.20 26.08
N GLY A 504 -6.33 -21.04 25.43
CA GLY A 504 -6.75 -21.83 24.28
C GLY A 504 -6.17 -21.35 22.94
N ARG A 505 -6.94 -21.54 21.87
CA ARG A 505 -6.56 -21.10 20.50
C ARG A 505 -6.40 -19.57 20.37
N LYS A 506 -6.92 -18.81 21.34
CA LYS A 506 -6.83 -17.35 21.43
C LYS A 506 -5.62 -16.85 22.23
N SER A 507 -4.77 -17.75 22.76
CA SER A 507 -3.61 -17.36 23.57
C SER A 507 -2.78 -16.28 22.89
N ARG A 508 -2.46 -15.24 23.63
CA ARG A 508 -1.77 -14.03 23.19
C ARG A 508 -0.36 -14.32 22.66
N PHE A 509 0.42 -15.12 23.38
CA PHE A 509 1.85 -15.29 23.10
C PHE A 509 2.16 -16.46 22.16
N VAL A 510 1.77 -17.70 22.53
CA VAL A 510 2.15 -18.91 21.76
C VAL A 510 1.06 -19.27 20.77
N LYS A 511 1.32 -19.11 19.48
CA LYS A 511 0.34 -19.34 18.40
C LYS A 511 0.65 -20.63 17.63
N ASN A 512 -0.37 -21.28 17.09
CA ASN A 512 -0.24 -22.54 16.32
C ASN A 512 -0.53 -22.31 14.84
N VAL A 513 0.36 -22.81 13.97
CA VAL A 513 0.14 -22.93 12.53
C VAL A 513 -0.05 -24.41 12.20
N ARG A 514 -1.32 -24.83 12.04
CA ARG A 514 -1.69 -26.25 11.90
C ARG A 514 -0.89 -26.92 10.79
N GLY A 515 -0.24 -28.04 11.10
CA GLY A 515 0.58 -28.81 10.17
C GLY A 515 1.99 -28.25 9.92
N ARG A 516 2.32 -27.04 10.37
CA ARG A 516 3.66 -26.46 10.24
C ARG A 516 4.40 -26.37 11.57
N GLY A 517 3.85 -25.70 12.57
CA GLY A 517 4.55 -25.54 13.84
C GLY A 517 3.91 -24.52 14.76
N TYR A 518 4.75 -23.92 15.62
CA TYR A 518 4.35 -22.87 16.56
C TYR A 518 5.27 -21.67 16.41
N TRP A 519 4.77 -20.49 16.77
CA TRP A 519 5.55 -19.27 16.83
C TRP A 519 5.11 -18.44 18.03
N LEU A 520 5.90 -17.42 18.36
CA LEU A 520 5.68 -16.56 19.51
C LEU A 520 5.49 -15.11 19.08
N CYS A 521 4.39 -14.50 19.53
CA CYS A 521 4.20 -13.06 19.58
C CYS A 521 4.74 -12.55 20.93
N LYS A 522 5.61 -11.54 20.92
CA LYS A 522 6.18 -10.97 22.15
C LYS A 522 5.27 -9.93 22.82
N ASP A 523 4.25 -9.44 22.12
CA ASP A 523 3.33 -8.40 22.61
C ASP A 523 2.08 -8.95 23.27
#